data_AF-A0A645HTY5-F1
#
_entry.id   AF-A0A645HTY5-F1
#
_cell.length_a   1.000
_cell.length_b   1.000
_cell.length_c   1.000
_cell.angle_alpha   90.00
_cell.angle_beta   90.00
_cell.angle_gamma   90.00
#
_symmetry.space_group_name_H-M   'P 1'
#
loop_
_entity.id
_entity.type
_entity.pdbx_description
1 polymer ?
#
loop_
_entity_poly.entity_id
_entity_poly.type
_entity_poly.pdbx_seq_one_letter_code
_entity_poly.pdbx_strand_id
1 'polypeptide(L)'
;MIGDGLSHVGFGALAIATALNVAPLKISIPIVIISAFLLLRLSENSKIKGDAAIAIISTGSLAVGVMVISITTGMNVDVCNYMFGSILAMSKDDVTLSIILSCVVLILYILFYSKIFAVTFDENFSRATGTKAGLYNMLIALLTAITIVIGMRLMGVLLISSLIIFPSLTSMRILKVSNPSLSVPRYCRLCASLSASSYHMFILRLRVPA
;
A
#
# COMPACT_ATOMS: atom_id res chain seq x y z
N MET A 1 1.07 -3.96 -7.19
CA MET A 1 -0.16 -3.40 -7.79
C MET A 1 -1.32 -3.32 -6.81
N ILE A 2 -1.52 -4.30 -5.91
CA ILE A 2 -2.62 -4.29 -4.92
C ILE A 2 -2.71 -2.99 -4.11
N GLY A 3 -1.59 -2.43 -3.65
CA GLY A 3 -1.59 -1.18 -2.87
C GLY A 3 -2.13 0.04 -3.62
N ASP A 4 -1.89 0.14 -4.93
CA ASP A 4 -2.43 1.22 -5.77
C ASP A 4 -3.92 0.99 -6.08
N GLY A 5 -4.36 -0.26 -6.22
CA GLY A 5 -5.80 -0.56 -6.28
C GLY A 5 -6.53 -0.16 -5.00
N LEU A 6 -5.93 -0.42 -3.84
CA LEU A 6 -6.51 -0.12 -2.53
C LEU A 6 -6.61 1.38 -2.24
N SER A 7 -5.70 2.22 -2.76
CA SER A 7 -5.80 3.68 -2.60
C SER A 7 -7.00 4.25 -3.36
N HIS A 8 -7.26 3.79 -4.59
CA HIS A 8 -8.44 4.19 -5.37
C HIS A 8 -9.75 3.66 -4.78
N VAL A 9 -9.73 2.46 -4.21
CA VAL A 9 -10.90 1.92 -3.50
C VAL A 9 -11.16 2.69 -2.22
N GLY A 10 -10.11 3.05 -1.48
CA GLY A 10 -10.24 3.87 -0.29
C GLY A 10 -10.71 5.29 -0.57
N PHE A 11 -10.36 5.88 -1.73
CA PHE A 11 -10.96 7.14 -2.17
C PHE A 11 -12.48 7.01 -2.36
N GLY A 12 -12.94 5.96 -3.05
CA GLY A 12 -14.36 5.69 -3.22
C GLY A 12 -15.08 5.49 -1.89
N ALA A 13 -14.44 4.77 -0.95
CA ALA A 13 -14.95 4.57 0.40
C ALA A 13 -15.10 5.89 1.18
N LEU A 14 -14.07 6.73 1.11
CA LEU A 14 -14.05 8.03 1.76
C LEU A 14 -15.13 8.94 1.18
N ALA A 15 -15.27 8.99 -0.14
CA ALA A 15 -16.31 9.73 -0.84
C ALA A 15 -17.72 9.34 -0.36
N ILE A 16 -18.00 8.03 -0.28
CA ILE A 16 -19.27 7.51 0.22
C ILE A 16 -19.48 7.90 1.69
N ALA A 17 -18.44 7.78 2.51
CA ALA A 17 -18.53 8.14 3.93
C ALA A 17 -18.83 9.63 4.14
N THR A 18 -18.21 10.50 3.34
CA THR A 18 -18.45 11.94 3.36
C THR A 18 -19.86 12.29 2.88
N ALA A 19 -20.38 11.59 1.88
CA ALA A 19 -21.75 11.77 1.41
C ALA A 19 -22.79 11.41 2.47
N LEU A 20 -22.50 10.40 3.30
CA LEU A 20 -23.35 10.01 4.42
C LEU A 20 -23.20 10.90 5.66
N ASN A 21 -22.33 11.93 5.64
CA ASN A 21 -22.00 12.78 6.79
C ASN A 21 -21.51 12.00 8.03
N VAL A 22 -20.90 10.83 7.83
CA VAL A 22 -20.34 10.00 8.92
C VAL A 22 -18.83 10.17 8.95
N ALA A 23 -18.22 9.96 10.12
CA ALA A 23 -16.77 9.97 10.30
C ALA A 23 -16.07 9.07 9.24
N PRO A 24 -15.29 9.65 8.32
CA PRO A 24 -14.83 8.91 7.14
C PRO A 24 -13.87 7.77 7.45
N LEU A 25 -13.10 7.85 8.53
CA LEU A 25 -12.26 6.73 8.97
C LEU A 25 -13.11 5.51 9.36
N LYS A 26 -14.24 5.70 10.04
CA LYS A 26 -15.09 4.60 10.52
C LYS A 26 -15.69 3.76 9.39
N ILE A 27 -16.02 4.39 8.26
CA ILE A 27 -16.59 3.71 7.09
C ILE A 27 -15.49 3.23 6.12
N SER A 28 -14.42 4.02 5.94
CA SER A 28 -13.38 3.67 4.97
C SER A 28 -12.60 2.43 5.39
N ILE A 29 -12.29 2.27 6.69
CA ILE A 29 -11.56 1.11 7.19
C ILE A 29 -12.25 -0.22 6.82
N PRO A 30 -13.53 -0.48 7.20
CA PRO A 30 -14.16 -1.75 6.89
C PRO A 30 -14.33 -1.98 5.39
N ILE A 31 -14.69 -0.95 4.60
CA ILE A 31 -14.79 -1.10 3.14
C ILE A 31 -13.44 -1.53 2.55
N VAL A 32 -12.34 -0.84 2.89
CA VAL A 32 -11.04 -1.13 2.28
C VAL A 32 -10.50 -2.49 2.73
N ILE A 33 -10.78 -2.92 3.96
CA ILE A 33 -10.45 -4.28 4.43
C ILE A 33 -11.22 -5.33 3.63
N ILE A 34 -12.53 -5.14 3.40
CA ILE A 34 -13.34 -6.04 2.58
C ILE A 34 -12.79 -6.08 1.15
N SER A 35 -12.45 -4.92 0.58
CA SER A 35 -11.87 -4.83 -0.75
C SER A 35 -10.48 -5.47 -0.84
N ALA A 36 -9.64 -5.36 0.18
CA ALA A 36 -8.35 -6.04 0.24
C ALA A 36 -8.52 -7.56 0.20
N PHE A 37 -9.48 -8.09 0.97
CA PHE A 37 -9.80 -9.52 0.93
C PHE A 37 -10.34 -9.94 -0.44
N LEU A 38 -11.24 -9.14 -1.02
CA LEU A 38 -11.83 -9.40 -2.33
C LEU A 38 -10.76 -9.39 -3.43
N LEU A 39 -9.89 -8.38 -3.45
CA LEU A 39 -8.78 -8.27 -4.40
C LEU A 39 -7.81 -9.44 -4.27
N LEU A 40 -7.48 -9.84 -3.04
CA LEU A 40 -6.59 -10.98 -2.82
C LEU A 40 -7.24 -12.29 -3.30
N ARG A 41 -8.52 -12.51 -3.00
CA ARG A 41 -9.27 -13.69 -3.47
C ARG A 41 -9.40 -13.75 -4.99
N LEU A 42 -9.63 -12.62 -5.65
CA LEU A 42 -9.66 -12.55 -7.10
C LEU A 42 -8.28 -12.79 -7.71
N SER A 43 -7.20 -12.36 -7.04
CA SER A 43 -5.84 -12.61 -7.49
C SER A 43 -5.42 -14.08 -7.35
N GLU A 44 -5.92 -14.80 -6.36
CA GLU A 44 -5.65 -16.24 -6.19
C GLU A 44 -6.44 -17.11 -7.18
N ASN A 45 -7.61 -16.64 -7.65
CA ASN A 45 -8.47 -17.42 -8.52
C ASN A 45 -8.03 -17.33 -9.99
N SER A 46 -7.53 -18.44 -10.54
CA SER A 46 -6.87 -18.51 -11.86
C SER A 46 -7.74 -18.12 -13.07
N LYS A 47 -9.03 -17.87 -12.89
CA LYS A 47 -9.96 -17.48 -13.97
C LYS A 47 -9.78 -16.04 -14.46
N ILE A 48 -9.31 -15.14 -13.61
CA ILE A 48 -9.11 -13.72 -13.96
C ILE A 48 -7.66 -13.37 -13.66
N LYS A 49 -6.99 -12.67 -14.59
CA LYS A 49 -5.65 -12.13 -14.32
C LYS A 49 -5.78 -11.14 -13.16
N GLY A 50 -5.09 -11.36 -12.04
CA GLY A 50 -5.20 -10.52 -10.84
C GLY A 50 -5.07 -9.02 -11.14
N ASP A 51 -4.17 -8.66 -12.05
CA ASP A 51 -3.97 -7.26 -12.48
C ASP A 51 -5.20 -6.65 -13.19
N ALA A 52 -5.94 -7.44 -13.96
CA ALA A 52 -7.17 -6.99 -14.61
C ALA A 52 -8.29 -6.76 -13.58
N ALA A 53 -8.40 -7.64 -12.58
CA ALA A 53 -9.36 -7.47 -11.48
C ALA A 53 -9.06 -6.20 -10.67
N ILE A 54 -7.79 -5.96 -10.34
CA ILE A 54 -7.35 -4.75 -9.64
C ILE A 54 -7.69 -3.49 -10.46
N ALA A 55 -7.44 -3.49 -11.77
CA ALA A 55 -7.73 -2.36 -12.64
C ALA A 55 -9.24 -2.02 -12.71
N ILE A 56 -10.09 -3.04 -12.87
CA ILE A 56 -11.55 -2.86 -12.94
C ILE A 56 -12.10 -2.31 -11.62
N ILE A 57 -11.68 -2.89 -10.50
CA ILE A 57 -12.15 -2.47 -9.17
C ILE A 57 -11.66 -1.05 -8.84
N SER A 58 -10.39 -0.75 -9.14
CA SER A 58 -9.78 0.57 -8.93
C SER A 58 -10.46 1.69 -9.75
N THR A 59 -10.63 1.47 -11.05
CA THR A 59 -11.28 2.47 -11.92
C THR A 59 -12.76 2.62 -11.60
N GLY A 60 -13.45 1.52 -11.27
CA GLY A 60 -14.83 1.52 -10.82
C GLY A 60 -15.02 2.30 -9.52
N SER A 61 -14.18 2.07 -8.51
CA SER A 61 -14.28 2.77 -7.22
C SER A 61 -13.98 4.26 -7.34
N LEU A 62 -13.02 4.64 -8.20
CA LEU A 62 -12.72 6.04 -8.46
C LEU A 62 -13.90 6.73 -9.18
N ALA A 63 -14.47 6.10 -10.20
CA ALA A 63 -15.63 6.63 -10.91
C ALA A 63 -16.82 6.86 -9.96
N VAL A 64 -17.13 5.86 -9.12
CA VAL A 64 -18.18 5.97 -8.10
C VAL A 64 -17.85 7.08 -7.09
N GLY A 65 -16.62 7.15 -6.60
CA GLY A 65 -16.21 8.18 -5.63
C GLY A 65 -16.36 9.60 -6.18
N VAL A 66 -15.87 9.86 -7.40
CA VAL A 66 -16.01 11.17 -8.05
C VAL A 66 -17.49 11.51 -8.31
N MET A 67 -18.30 10.53 -8.75
CA MET A 67 -19.73 10.74 -8.97
C MET A 67 -20.45 11.12 -7.67
N VAL A 68 -20.18 10.41 -6.58
CA VAL A 68 -20.80 10.66 -5.26
C VAL A 68 -20.45 12.05 -4.72
N ILE A 69 -19.18 12.45 -4.81
CA ILE A 69 -18.74 13.79 -4.38
C ILE A 69 -19.38 14.87 -5.26
N SER A 70 -19.43 14.65 -6.57
CA SER A 70 -20.01 15.61 -7.52
C SER A 70 -21.49 15.89 -7.24
N ILE A 71 -22.24 14.89 -6.78
CA ILE A 71 -23.66 15.03 -6.44
C ILE A 71 -23.87 15.67 -5.06
N THR A 72 -22.99 15.39 -4.09
CA THR A 72 -23.21 15.79 -2.69
C THR A 72 -22.72 17.22 -2.40
N THR A 73 -21.48 17.56 -2.75
CA THR A 73 -20.78 18.71 -2.15
C THR A 73 -20.58 19.90 -3.09
N GLY A 74 -20.91 19.77 -4.38
CA GLY A 74 -20.66 20.80 -5.39
C GLY A 74 -19.21 20.81 -5.89
N MET A 75 -19.00 21.18 -7.16
CA MET A 75 -17.77 20.85 -7.90
C MET A 75 -16.47 21.54 -7.45
N ASN A 76 -15.39 20.76 -7.61
CA ASN A 76 -13.95 21.07 -7.64
C ASN A 76 -13.22 21.26 -6.31
N VAL A 77 -13.67 22.16 -5.43
CA VAL A 77 -12.85 22.53 -4.24
C VAL A 77 -12.71 21.36 -3.27
N ASP A 78 -13.79 20.61 -3.00
CA ASP A 78 -13.75 19.46 -2.10
C ASP A 78 -13.03 18.25 -2.70
N VAL A 79 -13.15 18.01 -4.01
CA VAL A 79 -12.44 16.92 -4.68
C VAL A 79 -10.94 17.12 -4.59
N CYS A 80 -10.46 18.33 -4.90
CA CYS A 80 -9.04 18.67 -4.79
C CYS A 80 -8.54 18.50 -3.35
N ASN A 81 -9.33 18.93 -2.35
CA ASN A 81 -9.00 18.73 -0.94
C ASN A 81 -8.91 17.24 -0.54
N TYR A 82 -9.75 16.35 -1.10
CA TYR A 82 -9.64 14.92 -0.83
C TYR A 82 -8.49 14.23 -1.58
N MET A 83 -8.19 14.68 -2.80
CA MET A 83 -7.10 14.13 -3.61
C MET A 83 -5.71 14.53 -3.09
N PHE A 84 -5.56 15.76 -2.60
CA PHE A 84 -4.30 16.31 -2.06
C PHE A 84 -4.23 16.36 -0.53
N GLY A 85 -5.34 16.07 0.15
CA GLY A 85 -5.43 16.12 1.60
C GLY A 85 -5.68 17.53 2.15
N SER A 86 -6.32 17.60 3.31
CA SER A 86 -6.46 18.84 4.08
C SER A 86 -6.41 18.52 5.57
N ILE A 87 -5.36 19.00 6.23
CA ILE A 87 -5.19 18.87 7.68
C ILE A 87 -6.29 19.60 8.45
N LEU A 88 -6.86 20.68 7.88
CA LEU A 88 -7.95 21.42 8.53
C LEU A 88 -9.28 20.65 8.53
N ALA A 89 -9.47 19.69 7.62
CA ALA A 89 -10.68 18.88 7.52
C ALA A 89 -10.67 17.67 8.48
N MET A 90 -9.66 17.56 9.35
CA MET A 90 -9.48 16.44 10.26
C MET A 90 -9.96 16.78 11.67
N SER A 91 -10.85 15.95 12.23
CA SER A 91 -11.31 16.12 13.62
C SER A 91 -10.30 15.56 14.62
N LYS A 92 -10.36 16.01 15.88
CA LYS A 92 -9.52 15.48 16.97
C LYS A 92 -9.72 13.97 17.17
N ASP A 93 -10.96 13.50 17.04
CA ASP A 93 -11.29 12.07 17.11
C ASP A 93 -10.63 11.26 15.99
N ASP A 94 -10.58 11.81 14.77
CA ASP A 94 -9.94 11.14 13.63
C ASP A 94 -8.42 10.99 13.86
N VAL A 95 -7.80 11.99 14.49
CA VAL A 95 -6.36 11.96 14.84
C VAL A 95 -6.09 10.91 15.92
N THR A 96 -6.87 10.89 17.01
CA THR A 96 -6.72 9.89 18.07
C THR A 96 -6.90 8.47 17.54
N LEU A 97 -7.92 8.24 16.70
CA LEU A 97 -8.16 6.95 16.07
C LEU A 97 -6.98 6.55 15.15
N SER A 98 -6.44 7.49 14.37
CA SER A 98 -5.29 7.26 13.49
C SER A 98 -4.02 6.90 14.26
N ILE A 99 -3.77 7.51 15.42
CA ILE A 99 -2.63 7.20 16.29
C ILE A 99 -2.77 5.77 16.85
N ILE A 100 -3.94 5.43 17.38
CA ILE A 100 -4.21 4.09 17.93
C ILE A 100 -4.02 3.03 16.85
N LEU A 101 -4.61 3.23 15.66
CA LEU A 101 -4.48 2.30 14.54
C LEU A 101 -3.02 2.19 14.06
N SER A 102 -2.28 3.29 13.99
CA SER A 102 -0.86 3.25 13.59
C SER A 102 -0.03 2.43 14.57
N CYS A 103 -0.24 2.61 15.88
CA CYS A 103 0.40 1.77 16.89
C CYS A 103 0.05 0.29 16.70
N VAL A 104 -1.23 -0.04 16.47
CA VAL A 104 -1.67 -1.43 16.23
C VAL A 104 -0.98 -2.03 15.00
N VAL A 105 -0.90 -1.28 13.90
CA VAL A 105 -0.22 -1.73 12.67
C VAL A 105 1.27 -1.97 12.91
N LEU A 106 1.95 -1.05 13.60
CA LEU A 106 3.37 -1.20 13.92
C LEU A 106 3.63 -2.42 14.82
N ILE A 107 2.79 -2.63 15.84
CA ILE A 107 2.89 -3.80 16.74
C ILE A 107 2.70 -5.09 15.94
N LEU A 108 1.65 -5.16 15.11
CA LEU A 108 1.40 -6.32 14.23
C LEU A 108 2.58 -6.57 13.29
N TYR A 109 3.12 -5.51 12.67
CA TYR A 109 4.25 -5.62 11.77
C TYR A 109 5.50 -6.17 12.47
N ILE A 110 5.84 -5.64 13.66
CA ILE A 110 7.01 -6.09 14.43
C ILE A 110 6.84 -7.54 14.87
N LEU A 111 5.67 -7.93 15.36
CA LEU A 111 5.39 -9.29 15.83
C LEU A 111 5.50 -10.32 14.70
N PHE A 112 4.97 -9.98 13.52
CA PHE A 112 4.96 -10.89 12.36
C PHE A 112 6.11 -10.67 11.37
N TYR A 113 7.10 -9.83 11.71
CA TYR A 113 8.20 -9.43 10.82
C TYR A 113 8.90 -10.61 10.15
N SER A 114 9.33 -11.62 10.93
CA SER A 114 10.07 -12.78 10.39
C SER A 114 9.26 -13.59 9.39
N LYS A 115 7.92 -13.65 9.54
CA LYS A 115 7.03 -14.41 8.66
C LYS A 115 6.70 -13.63 7.39
N ILE A 116 6.43 -12.33 7.53
CA ILE A 116 6.20 -11.42 6.40
C ILE A 116 7.43 -11.36 5.50
N PHE A 117 8.63 -11.29 6.11
CA PHE A 117 9.89 -11.28 5.37
C PHE A 117 10.12 -12.58 4.59
N ALA A 118 9.86 -13.74 5.22
CA ALA A 118 10.02 -15.04 4.56
C ALA A 118 9.12 -15.17 3.31
N VAL A 119 7.84 -14.78 3.42
CA VAL A 119 6.88 -14.86 2.31
C VAL A 119 7.21 -13.86 1.20
N THR A 120 7.72 -12.67 1.55
CA THR A 120 8.12 -11.64 0.56
C THR A 120 9.37 -12.05 -0.22
N PHE A 121 10.28 -12.82 0.40
CA PHE A 121 11.52 -13.26 -0.24
C PHE A 121 11.28 -14.42 -1.22
N ASP A 122 10.56 -15.45 -0.76
CA ASP A 122 10.15 -16.57 -1.61
C ASP A 122 8.86 -17.22 -1.08
N GLU A 123 7.76 -16.97 -1.80
CA GLU A 123 6.46 -17.53 -1.48
C GLU A 123 6.42 -19.06 -1.68
N ASN A 124 7.10 -19.59 -2.70
CA ASN A 124 7.10 -21.02 -3.00
C ASN A 124 7.90 -21.80 -1.95
N PHE A 125 9.07 -21.27 -1.56
CA PHE A 125 9.87 -21.83 -0.47
C PHE A 125 9.12 -21.76 0.87
N SER A 126 8.43 -20.66 1.13
CA SER A 126 7.60 -20.49 2.33
C SER A 126 6.45 -21.52 2.37
N ARG A 127 5.79 -21.77 1.25
CA ARG A 127 4.76 -22.82 1.11
C ARG A 127 5.34 -24.23 1.31
N ALA A 128 6.52 -24.50 0.75
CA ALA A 128 7.22 -25.78 0.90
C ALA A 128 7.65 -26.06 2.35
N THR A 129 8.03 -25.02 3.09
CA THR A 129 8.44 -25.10 4.51
C THR A 129 7.22 -25.19 5.46
N GLY A 130 6.00 -25.39 4.94
CA GLY A 130 4.79 -25.56 5.74
C GLY A 130 4.21 -24.27 6.32
N THR A 131 4.68 -23.09 5.90
CA THR A 131 4.08 -21.82 6.31
C THR A 131 2.87 -21.50 5.44
N LYS A 132 1.78 -21.03 6.06
CA LYS A 132 0.52 -20.69 5.36
C LYS A 132 0.67 -19.35 4.61
N ALA A 133 1.38 -19.36 3.48
CA ALA A 133 1.67 -18.15 2.70
C ALA A 133 0.43 -17.30 2.37
N GLY A 134 -0.70 -17.94 2.04
CA GLY A 134 -1.95 -17.21 1.77
C GLY A 134 -2.46 -16.37 2.95
N LEU A 135 -2.31 -16.85 4.19
CA LEU A 135 -2.69 -16.06 5.38
C LEU A 135 -1.77 -14.85 5.57
N TYR A 136 -0.47 -15.00 5.29
CA TYR A 136 0.47 -13.90 5.43
C TYR A 136 0.33 -12.88 4.29
N ASN A 137 0.01 -13.31 3.07
CA ASN A 137 -0.37 -12.41 1.99
C ASN A 137 -1.64 -11.62 2.33
N MET A 138 -2.61 -12.26 2.97
CA MET A 138 -3.80 -11.58 3.52
C MET A 138 -3.45 -10.58 4.61
N LEU A 139 -2.54 -10.95 5.51
CA LEU A 139 -2.06 -10.04 6.54
C LEU A 139 -1.34 -8.82 5.93
N ILE A 140 -0.45 -9.01 4.94
CA ILE A 140 0.23 -7.92 4.22
C ILE A 140 -0.78 -7.02 3.51
N ALA A 141 -1.77 -7.60 2.82
CA ALA A 141 -2.84 -6.83 2.16
C ALA A 141 -3.68 -6.02 3.17
N LEU A 142 -3.95 -6.58 4.35
CA LEU A 142 -4.68 -5.90 5.41
C LEU A 142 -3.87 -4.78 6.06
N LEU A 143 -2.58 -5.01 6.36
CA LEU A 143 -1.71 -3.96 6.89
C LEU A 143 -1.58 -2.80 5.89
N THR A 144 -1.40 -3.11 4.60
CA THR A 144 -1.32 -2.09 3.55
C THR A 144 -2.64 -1.33 3.38
N ALA A 145 -3.79 -2.01 3.41
CA ALA A 145 -5.10 -1.36 3.42
C ALA A 145 -5.24 -0.34 4.56
N ILE A 146 -4.89 -0.73 5.78
CA ILE A 146 -5.01 0.14 6.95
C ILE A 146 -4.06 1.33 6.85
N THR A 147 -2.80 1.12 6.45
CA THR A 147 -1.84 2.23 6.30
C THR A 147 -2.28 3.22 5.23
N ILE A 148 -2.86 2.73 4.12
CA ILE A 148 -3.41 3.57 3.06
C ILE A 148 -4.55 4.45 3.58
N VAL A 149 -5.51 3.88 4.32
CA VAL A 149 -6.67 4.63 4.86
C VAL A 149 -6.23 5.71 5.84
N ILE A 150 -5.31 5.40 6.75
CA ILE A 150 -4.77 6.37 7.70
C ILE A 150 -4.01 7.47 6.96
N GLY A 151 -3.16 7.09 6.01
CA GLY A 151 -2.40 8.04 5.21
C GLY A 151 -3.33 8.98 4.44
N MET A 152 -4.44 8.48 3.87
CA MET A 152 -5.28 9.24 2.94
C MET A 152 -5.90 10.46 3.58
N ARG A 153 -6.22 10.37 4.88
CA ARG A 153 -6.73 11.52 5.61
C ARG A 153 -5.68 12.61 5.86
N LEU A 154 -4.40 12.24 5.97
CA LEU A 154 -3.30 13.15 6.27
C LEU A 154 -2.71 13.78 5.00
N MET A 155 -2.43 12.97 3.99
CA MET A 155 -1.66 13.35 2.80
C MET A 155 -2.50 13.42 1.52
N GLY A 156 -3.72 12.88 1.52
CA GLY A 156 -4.52 12.73 0.30
C GLY A 156 -4.14 11.52 -0.55
N VAL A 157 -5.06 11.14 -1.42
CA VAL A 157 -4.99 9.89 -2.20
C VAL A 157 -3.83 9.89 -3.21
N LEU A 158 -3.60 11.02 -3.89
CA LEU A 158 -2.56 11.11 -4.92
C LEU A 158 -1.15 10.98 -4.33
N LEU A 159 -0.91 11.60 -3.18
CA LEU A 159 0.40 11.52 -2.51
C LEU A 159 0.71 10.11 -2.03
N ILE A 160 -0.29 9.34 -1.61
CA ILE A 160 -0.09 7.97 -1.12
C ILE A 160 0.16 6.98 -2.23
N SER A 161 -0.62 7.02 -3.32
CA SER A 161 -0.31 6.17 -4.49
C SER A 161 1.12 6.44 -4.94
N SER A 162 1.54 7.71 -4.97
CA SER A 162 2.91 8.08 -5.27
C SER A 162 3.90 7.45 -4.28
N LEU A 163 3.70 7.62 -2.97
CA LEU A 163 4.57 7.08 -1.91
C LEU A 163 4.67 5.55 -1.92
N ILE A 164 3.64 4.84 -2.36
CA ILE A 164 3.66 3.37 -2.48
C ILE A 164 4.50 2.94 -3.69
N ILE A 165 4.41 3.68 -4.79
CA ILE A 165 5.12 3.37 -6.04
C ILE A 165 6.61 3.75 -5.95
N PHE A 166 6.94 4.89 -5.34
CA PHE A 166 8.31 5.41 -5.22
C PHE A 166 9.37 4.41 -4.71
N PRO A 167 9.18 3.66 -3.60
CA PRO A 167 10.19 2.74 -3.10
C PRO A 167 10.47 1.59 -4.08
N SER A 168 9.45 1.11 -4.79
CA SER A 168 9.60 0.05 -5.80
C SER A 168 10.35 0.53 -7.05
N LEU A 169 10.07 1.76 -7.51
CA LEU A 169 10.80 2.36 -8.62
C LEU A 169 12.25 2.67 -8.26
N THR A 170 12.47 3.15 -7.03
CA THR A 170 13.80 3.49 -6.52
C THR A 170 14.66 2.25 -6.40
N SER A 171 14.14 1.13 -5.86
CA SER A 171 14.90 -0.12 -5.77
C SER A 171 15.28 -0.69 -7.15
N MET A 172 14.37 -0.66 -8.12
CA MET A 172 14.65 -1.05 -9.50
C MET A 172 15.75 -0.19 -10.15
N ARG A 173 15.71 1.13 -9.94
CA ARG A 173 16.73 2.06 -10.48
C ARG A 173 18.11 1.81 -9.87
N ILE A 174 18.18 1.57 -8.56
CA ILE A 174 19.44 1.28 -7.85
C ILE A 174 20.06 -0.03 -8.36
N LEU A 175 19.26 -1.08 -8.57
CA LEU A 175 19.75 -2.37 -9.09
C LEU A 175 20.19 -2.30 -10.56
N LYS A 176 19.49 -1.55 -11.43
CA LYS A 176 19.88 -1.35 -12.84
C LYS A 176 21.15 -0.51 -13.02
N VAL A 177 21.49 0.35 -12.06
CA VAL A 177 22.73 1.15 -12.06
C VAL A 177 23.97 0.29 -11.79
N SER A 178 23.82 -0.95 -11.35
CA SER A 178 24.93 -1.91 -11.18
C SER A 178 25.43 -2.51 -12.52
N ASN A 179 25.41 -1.74 -13.62
CA ASN A 179 26.21 -2.03 -14.81
C ASN A 179 27.54 -1.27 -14.68
N PRO A 180 28.71 -1.95 -14.72
CA PRO A 180 30.02 -1.32 -14.45
C PRO A 180 30.50 -0.32 -15.52
N SER A 181 29.72 -0.05 -16.58
CA SER A 181 30.22 0.62 -17.78
C SER A 181 29.66 2.02 -18.09
N LEU A 182 28.87 2.64 -17.20
CA LEU A 182 28.47 4.04 -17.39
C LEU A 182 28.81 4.92 -16.19
N SER A 183 29.41 6.06 -16.50
CA SER A 183 29.80 7.18 -15.64
C SER A 183 28.57 7.86 -15.02
N VAL A 184 27.87 7.17 -14.12
CA VAL A 184 26.81 7.79 -13.31
C VAL A 184 27.46 8.65 -12.20
N PRO A 185 26.99 9.88 -11.97
CA PRO A 185 27.59 10.83 -11.03
C PRO A 185 27.70 10.28 -9.60
N ARG A 186 28.80 10.66 -8.94
CA ARG A 186 29.29 10.19 -7.64
C ARG A 186 28.26 10.25 -6.50
N TYR A 187 27.25 11.11 -6.61
CA TYR A 187 26.14 11.22 -5.65
C TYR A 187 25.26 9.96 -5.56
N CYS A 188 25.07 9.21 -6.66
CA CYS A 188 24.22 8.01 -6.65
C CYS A 188 24.93 6.81 -5.98
N ARG A 189 26.26 6.74 -6.04
CA ARG A 189 27.04 5.66 -5.41
C ARG A 189 27.06 5.76 -3.88
N LEU A 190 26.98 6.97 -3.32
CA LEU A 190 26.99 7.15 -1.87
C LEU A 190 25.69 6.63 -1.23
N CYS A 191 24.53 6.87 -1.84
CA CYS A 191 23.26 6.30 -1.41
C CYS A 191 23.22 4.76 -1.56
N ALA A 192 23.81 4.23 -2.64
CA ALA A 192 23.92 2.78 -2.83
C ALA A 192 24.85 2.13 -1.79
N SER A 193 25.92 2.80 -1.37
CA SER A 193 26.87 2.28 -0.38
C SER A 193 26.28 2.18 1.03
N LEU A 194 25.40 3.12 1.41
CA LEU A 194 24.63 3.04 2.67
C LEU A 194 23.61 1.90 2.66
N SER A 195 23.01 1.60 1.50
CA SER A 195 22.11 0.47 1.32
C SER A 195 22.88 -0.87 1.31
N ALA A 196 24.01 -0.93 0.58
CA ALA A 196 24.85 -2.12 0.42
C ALA A 196 25.47 -2.65 1.73
N SER A 197 25.66 -1.78 2.75
CA SER A 197 26.12 -2.21 4.07
C SER A 197 25.11 -3.16 4.76
N SER A 198 23.82 -3.07 4.44
CA SER A 198 22.81 -4.03 4.92
C SER A 198 22.76 -5.34 4.09
N TYR A 199 23.14 -5.32 2.81
CA TYR A 199 23.08 -6.52 1.94
C TYR A 199 24.36 -7.35 1.92
N HIS A 200 25.50 -6.80 2.34
CA HIS A 200 26.78 -7.54 2.39
C HIS A 200 26.77 -8.68 3.44
N MET A 201 25.85 -8.64 4.40
CA MET A 201 25.62 -9.74 5.36
C MET A 201 24.69 -10.83 4.79
N PHE A 202 23.91 -10.53 3.73
CA PHE A 202 22.94 -11.45 3.13
C PHE A 202 23.54 -12.25 1.96
N ILE A 203 24.47 -11.68 1.19
CA ILE A 203 25.14 -12.37 0.07
C ILE A 203 26.22 -13.36 0.53
N LEU A 204 26.84 -13.16 1.71
CA LEU A 204 27.88 -14.06 2.21
C LEU A 204 27.37 -15.42 2.72
N ARG A 205 26.05 -15.60 2.85
CA ARG A 205 25.43 -16.86 3.35
C ARG A 205 24.81 -17.76 2.27
N LEU A 206 24.80 -17.33 1.00
CA LEU A 206 24.35 -18.13 -0.15
C LEU A 206 25.49 -18.86 -0.88
N ARG A 207 26.69 -18.91 -0.26
CA ARG A 207 27.81 -19.69 -0.78
C ARG A 207 28.04 -20.97 0.02
N VAL A 208 27.02 -21.82 0.05
CA VAL A 208 27.23 -23.27 0.25
C VAL A 208 26.66 -23.95 -0.99
N PRO A 209 27.52 -24.46 -1.89
CA PRO A 209 27.11 -25.08 -3.14
C PRO A 209 26.74 -26.55 -2.97
N ALA A 210 25.97 -27.03 -3.96
CA ALA A 210 25.51 -28.39 -4.27
C ALA A 210 24.23 -28.85 -3.56
#